data_AF-A0A397S5E6-F1
#
_entry.id   AF-A0A397S5E6-F1
#
_cell.length_a   1.000
_cell.length_b   1.000
_cell.length_c   1.000
_cell.angle_alpha   90.00
_cell.angle_beta   90.00
_cell.angle_gamma   90.00
#
_symmetry.space_group_name_H-M   'P 1'
#
loop_
_entity.id
_entity.type
_entity.pdbx_description
1 polymer ?
#
loop_
_entity_poly.entity_id
_entity_poly.type
_entity_poly.pdbx_seq_one_letter_code
_entity_poly.pdbx_strand_id
1 'polypeptide(L)'
;GEYDGYIRAQPLPHFGAWNNFSPSHVAKLWNTPLHQPQPSISQYTTPETQWTMSIKNDKDADEINLNEQPNNLNSYNSEEEIDIDQKFPLAKGWALKGNQKLGGRGGKRMKKEVKALLELFFLNGNRRSEDRMNAQSMRDELLKYVEAGELEEGDIPKVNTIQNWINTYARIFKERATERDLANECEKVLSLS
;
A
#
# COMPACT_ATOMS: atom_id res chain seq x y z
N GLY A 1 -24.53 31.94 19.56
CA GLY A 1 -25.23 30.68 19.87
C GLY A 1 -24.53 29.99 21.04
N GLU A 2 -25.09 28.91 21.57
CA GLU A 2 -24.53 28.20 22.76
C GLU A 2 -23.07 27.72 22.58
N TYR A 3 -22.62 27.52 21.34
CA TYR A 3 -21.27 27.08 20.99
C TYR A 3 -20.44 28.14 20.25
N ASP A 4 -20.77 29.42 20.44
CA ASP A 4 -20.01 30.49 19.80
C ASP A 4 -18.54 30.49 20.27
N GLY A 5 -17.61 30.41 19.32
CA GLY A 5 -16.17 30.27 19.58
C GLY A 5 -15.68 28.87 19.99
N TYR A 6 -16.55 27.86 20.07
CA TYR A 6 -16.12 26.49 20.39
C TYR A 6 -15.60 25.76 19.14
N ILE A 7 -14.54 24.98 19.30
CA ILE A 7 -14.11 24.01 18.28
C ILE A 7 -14.90 22.73 18.51
N ARG A 8 -15.61 22.23 17.50
CA ARG A 8 -16.40 20.99 17.59
C ARG A 8 -15.77 19.92 16.70
N ALA A 9 -15.48 18.75 17.25
CA ALA A 9 -14.89 17.64 16.52
C ALA A 9 -15.56 16.31 16.86
N GLN A 10 -15.52 15.37 15.93
CA GLN A 10 -16.11 14.03 16.06
C GLN A 10 -15.17 12.99 15.44
N PRO A 11 -15.14 11.74 15.92
CA PRO A 11 -14.21 10.72 15.41
C PRO A 11 -14.37 10.43 13.91
N LEU A 12 -15.62 10.41 13.42
CA LEU A 12 -15.96 10.15 12.03
C LEU A 12 -17.22 10.95 11.64
N PRO A 13 -17.38 11.33 10.35
CA PRO A 13 -18.63 11.89 9.86
C PRO A 13 -19.81 10.95 10.17
N HIS A 14 -20.86 11.48 10.81
CA HIS A 14 -22.07 10.74 11.18
C HIS A 14 -21.92 9.62 12.24
N PHE A 15 -20.74 9.43 12.86
CA PHE A 15 -20.54 8.36 13.85
C PHE A 15 -19.81 8.84 15.12
N GLY A 16 -20.43 8.64 16.28
CA GLY A 16 -19.91 9.08 17.59
C GLY A 16 -20.55 10.36 18.13
N ALA A 17 -20.15 10.78 19.34
CA ALA A 17 -20.61 12.03 19.95
C ALA A 17 -19.71 13.22 19.56
N TRP A 18 -20.29 14.42 19.50
CA TRP A 18 -19.54 15.66 19.32
C TRP A 18 -18.75 16.01 20.57
N ASN A 19 -17.45 16.23 20.41
CA ASN A 19 -16.59 16.83 21.42
C ASN A 19 -16.52 18.33 21.17
N ASN A 20 -16.76 19.13 22.22
CA ASN A 20 -16.72 20.58 22.14
C ASN A 20 -15.55 21.09 22.99
N PHE A 21 -14.65 21.84 22.38
CA PHE A 21 -13.49 22.46 23.05
C PHE A 21 -13.77 23.95 23.23
N SER A 22 -13.84 24.40 24.48
CA SER A 22 -14.06 25.81 24.80
C SER A 22 -12.80 26.65 24.52
N PRO A 23 -12.93 27.94 24.21
CA PRO A 23 -11.79 28.84 24.06
C PRO A 23 -10.82 28.81 25.25
N SER A 24 -11.36 28.74 26.47
CA SER A 24 -10.56 28.67 27.71
C SER A 24 -9.83 27.33 27.89
N HIS A 25 -10.35 26.25 27.33
CA HIS A 25 -9.68 24.96 27.30
C HIS A 25 -8.53 24.95 26.31
N VAL A 26 -8.74 25.50 25.11
CA VAL A 26 -7.70 25.61 24.08
C VAL A 26 -6.58 26.57 24.52
N ALA A 27 -6.92 27.69 25.18
CA ALA A 27 -5.95 28.65 25.71
C ALA A 27 -4.89 28.02 26.64
N LYS A 28 -5.28 26.99 27.40
CA LYS A 28 -4.39 26.27 28.31
C LYS A 28 -3.43 25.31 27.60
N LEU A 29 -3.61 25.04 26.31
CA LEU A 29 -2.72 24.18 25.53
C LEU A 29 -1.43 24.90 25.09
N TRP A 30 -1.42 26.24 25.12
CA TRP A 30 -0.31 27.07 24.64
C TRP A 30 0.61 27.61 25.75
N ASN A 31 0.80 26.86 26.85
CA ASN A 31 1.62 27.32 27.98
C ASN A 31 3.12 27.49 27.66
N THR A 32 3.56 27.10 26.46
CA THR A 32 4.94 27.21 25.99
C THR A 32 4.98 28.11 24.76
N PRO A 33 5.87 29.12 24.71
CA PRO A 33 6.08 29.90 23.51
C PRO A 33 6.49 28.98 22.35
N LEU A 34 5.69 28.94 21.29
CA LEU A 34 6.05 28.22 20.07
C LEU A 34 7.11 29.03 19.33
N HIS A 35 8.37 28.62 19.44
CA HIS A 35 9.44 29.20 18.64
C HIS A 35 9.40 28.58 17.23
N GLN A 36 9.15 29.40 16.20
CA GLN A 36 9.31 28.96 14.82
C GLN A 36 10.79 28.59 14.61
N PRO A 37 11.14 27.33 14.27
CA PRO A 37 12.52 26.99 13.99
C PRO A 37 12.98 27.84 12.80
N GLN A 38 14.14 28.49 12.92
CA GLN A 38 14.80 29.07 11.75
C GLN A 38 15.54 27.94 11.04
N PRO A 39 15.10 27.50 9.85
CA PRO A 39 15.80 26.46 9.14
C PRO A 39 17.15 26.99 8.67
N SER A 40 18.22 26.25 8.97
CA SER A 40 19.52 26.48 8.34
C SER A 40 19.42 26.09 6.88
N ILE A 41 19.64 27.02 5.97
CA ILE A 41 19.75 26.71 4.55
C ILE A 41 21.10 26.04 4.33
N SER A 42 21.12 24.75 3.97
CA SER A 42 22.34 24.10 3.49
C SER A 42 22.61 24.51 2.05
N GLN A 43 23.89 24.60 1.68
CA GLN A 43 24.26 24.72 0.27
C GLN A 43 23.96 23.39 -0.44
N TYR A 44 23.40 23.49 -1.64
CA TYR A 44 23.16 22.30 -2.47
C TYR A 44 24.50 21.69 -2.88
N THR A 45 24.59 20.36 -2.85
CA THR A 45 25.75 19.64 -3.38
C THR A 45 25.53 19.39 -4.86
N THR A 46 26.51 19.72 -5.69
CA THR A 46 26.54 19.28 -7.09
C THR A 46 26.92 17.80 -7.13
N PRO A 47 26.04 16.90 -7.63
CA PRO A 47 26.39 15.49 -7.74
C PRO A 47 27.51 15.31 -8.77
N GLU A 48 28.52 14.51 -8.43
CA GLU A 48 29.62 14.15 -9.36
C GLU A 48 29.13 13.25 -10.51
N THR A 49 27.97 12.62 -10.34
CA THR A 49 27.38 11.68 -11.30
C THR A 49 26.10 12.26 -11.89
N GLN A 50 25.99 12.21 -13.23
CA GLN A 50 24.73 12.50 -13.90
C GLN A 50 23.71 11.40 -13.60
N TRP A 51 22.61 11.77 -12.94
CA TRP A 51 21.46 10.88 -12.72
C TRP A 51 20.75 10.61 -14.05
N THR A 52 21.20 9.59 -14.78
CA THR A 52 20.56 9.12 -16.02
C THR A 52 19.52 8.06 -15.70
N MET A 53 18.27 8.47 -15.47
CA MET A 53 17.15 7.54 -15.40
C MET A 53 16.77 7.12 -16.83
N SER A 54 17.06 5.88 -17.19
CA SER A 54 16.62 5.32 -18.48
C SER A 54 15.11 5.10 -18.45
N ILE A 55 14.36 6.07 -18.98
CA ILE A 55 12.94 5.89 -19.28
C ILE A 55 12.88 4.95 -20.48
N LYS A 56 12.42 3.71 -20.25
CA LYS A 56 12.12 2.78 -21.34
C LYS A 56 10.85 3.25 -22.02
N ASN A 57 10.99 3.86 -23.18
CA ASN A 57 9.87 4.05 -24.09
C ASN A 57 9.59 2.68 -24.71
N ASP A 58 8.60 1.97 -24.17
CA ASP A 58 8.02 0.85 -24.89
C ASP A 58 7.44 1.42 -26.19
N LYS A 59 8.01 0.99 -27.32
CA LYS A 59 7.63 1.44 -28.65
C LYS A 59 6.23 0.91 -28.97
N ASP A 60 5.21 1.70 -28.66
CA ASP A 60 3.87 1.66 -29.27
C ASP A 60 3.13 3.00 -29.05
N ALA A 61 3.86 4.11 -29.10
CA ALA A 61 3.27 5.44 -29.17
C ALA A 61 4.09 6.28 -30.16
N ASP A 62 3.36 6.84 -31.12
CA ASP A 62 3.85 7.51 -32.31
C ASP A 62 4.90 8.59 -32.06
N GLU A 63 5.78 8.76 -33.05
CA GLU A 63 6.88 9.71 -33.10
C GLU A 63 6.51 11.12 -32.63
N ILE A 64 7.19 11.60 -31.59
CA ILE A 64 7.40 13.04 -31.43
C ILE A 64 8.89 13.27 -31.14
N ASN A 65 9.56 13.83 -32.13
CA ASN A 65 10.97 14.17 -32.12
C ASN A 65 11.21 15.35 -31.16
N LEU A 66 11.90 15.11 -30.04
CA LEU A 66 12.31 16.15 -29.08
C LEU A 66 13.81 16.40 -29.23
N ASN A 67 14.19 17.13 -30.28
CA ASN A 67 15.43 17.87 -30.32
C ASN A 67 15.09 19.34 -30.10
N GLU A 68 15.29 19.84 -28.89
CA GLU A 68 15.82 21.20 -28.65
C GLU A 68 16.15 21.41 -27.17
N GLN A 69 17.36 21.92 -26.93
CA GLN A 69 17.95 22.20 -25.63
C GLN A 69 17.32 23.43 -24.94
N PRO A 70 17.51 23.59 -23.62
CA PRO A 70 16.74 24.52 -22.81
C PRO A 70 17.36 25.92 -22.89
N ASN A 71 16.59 26.90 -23.35
CA ASN A 71 16.96 28.29 -23.14
C ASN A 71 15.75 29.12 -22.74
N ASN A 72 15.87 29.62 -21.51
CA ASN A 72 15.50 30.95 -21.05
C ASN A 72 14.28 31.08 -20.13
N LEU A 73 14.62 31.61 -18.95
CA LEU A 73 13.80 32.07 -17.85
C LEU A 73 13.31 33.49 -18.16
N ASN A 74 11.99 33.67 -18.23
CA ASN A 74 11.20 34.87 -17.86
C ASN A 74 10.02 35.10 -18.82
N SER A 75 8.80 34.85 -18.33
CA SER A 75 7.71 35.82 -18.46
C SER A 75 6.58 35.41 -17.53
N TYR A 76 6.29 36.23 -16.54
CA TYR A 76 5.07 36.13 -15.74
C TYR A 76 3.87 36.61 -16.58
N ASN A 77 2.70 36.04 -16.26
CA ASN A 77 1.34 36.44 -16.63
C ASN A 77 0.72 35.73 -17.84
N SER A 78 0.03 34.63 -17.56
CA SER A 78 -1.18 34.21 -18.27
C SER A 78 -1.96 33.35 -17.30
N GLU A 79 -3.20 33.75 -16.99
CA GLU A 79 -4.20 32.91 -16.34
C GLU A 79 -4.67 31.85 -17.33
N GLU A 80 -3.76 30.98 -17.77
CA GLU A 80 -4.11 29.75 -18.46
C GLU A 80 -4.10 28.65 -17.42
N GLU A 81 -5.26 28.02 -17.23
CA GLU A 81 -5.42 26.78 -16.48
C GLU A 81 -4.37 25.80 -17.03
N ILE A 82 -3.28 25.61 -16.29
CA ILE A 82 -2.24 24.66 -16.66
C ILE A 82 -2.93 23.30 -16.59
N ASP A 83 -3.32 22.78 -17.75
CA ASP A 83 -3.81 21.43 -17.91
C ASP A 83 -2.75 20.48 -17.38
N ILE A 84 -2.89 20.09 -16.12
CA ILE A 84 -1.98 19.24 -15.37
C ILE A 84 -1.88 17.83 -15.98
N ASP A 85 -2.74 17.50 -16.96
CA ASP A 85 -2.61 16.31 -17.80
C ASP A 85 -1.51 16.45 -18.86
N GLN A 86 -1.09 17.66 -19.21
CA GLN A 86 0.06 17.86 -20.07
C GLN A 86 1.36 17.83 -19.25
N LYS A 87 1.98 16.65 -19.32
CA LYS A 87 3.42 16.41 -19.23
C LYS A 87 4.01 16.15 -17.85
N PHE A 88 3.42 15.19 -17.12
CA PHE A 88 4.21 14.41 -16.15
C PHE A 88 4.79 13.16 -16.85
N PRO A 89 6.11 12.88 -16.75
CA PRO A 89 6.74 11.75 -17.46
C PRO A 89 6.27 10.37 -16.96
N LEU A 90 5.54 10.30 -15.84
CA LEU A 90 5.00 9.06 -15.29
C LEU A 90 3.47 9.05 -15.44
N ALA A 91 2.92 7.90 -15.81
CA ALA A 91 1.48 7.72 -15.94
C ALA A 91 0.73 8.04 -14.64
N LYS A 92 -0.54 8.48 -14.77
CA LYS A 92 -1.43 8.71 -13.63
C LYS A 92 -1.42 7.49 -12.70
N GLY A 93 -1.24 7.75 -11.41
CA GLY A 93 -1.21 6.71 -10.38
C GLY A 93 0.14 6.05 -10.15
N TRP A 94 1.25 6.55 -10.72
CA TRP A 94 2.61 6.05 -10.42
C TRP A 94 2.97 6.14 -8.93
N ALA A 95 2.47 7.17 -8.23
CA ALA A 95 2.71 7.38 -6.81
C ALA A 95 1.73 6.61 -5.91
N LEU A 96 0.72 5.95 -6.49
CA LEU A 96 -0.22 5.15 -5.70
C LEU A 96 0.50 3.92 -5.18
N LYS A 97 0.43 3.72 -3.87
CA LYS A 97 1.02 2.57 -3.18
C LYS A 97 0.56 1.22 -3.76
N GLY A 98 -0.68 1.12 -4.23
CA GLY A 98 -1.20 -0.07 -4.90
C GLY A 98 -0.50 -0.40 -6.22
N ASN A 99 0.01 0.62 -6.92
CA ASN A 99 0.71 0.49 -8.19
C ASN A 99 2.23 0.35 -8.01
N GLN A 100 2.71 0.33 -6.76
CA GLN A 100 4.11 0.16 -6.45
C GLN A 100 4.58 -1.23 -6.90
N LYS A 101 5.30 -1.29 -8.02
CA LYS A 101 6.03 -2.48 -8.46
C LYS A 101 7.25 -2.64 -7.55
N LEU A 102 7.08 -3.32 -6.41
CA LEU A 102 8.21 -3.81 -5.64
C LEU A 102 8.99 -4.77 -6.54
N GLY A 103 10.19 -4.38 -6.96
CA GLY A 103 11.12 -5.26 -7.66
C GLY A 103 11.17 -6.61 -6.93
N GLY A 104 11.15 -7.71 -7.67
CA GLY A 104 11.03 -9.05 -7.09
C GLY A 104 12.04 -9.23 -5.97
N ARG A 105 11.58 -9.38 -4.72
CA ARG A 105 12.45 -9.61 -3.57
C ARG A 105 13.30 -10.86 -3.87
N GLY A 106 14.62 -10.67 -4.01
CA GLY A 106 15.59 -11.68 -4.43
C GLY A 106 15.91 -12.73 -3.36
N GLY A 107 14.89 -13.46 -2.90
CA GLY A 107 15.04 -14.59 -1.99
C GLY A 107 14.55 -15.90 -2.61
N LYS A 108 14.99 -17.04 -2.06
CA LYS A 108 14.47 -18.37 -2.44
C LYS A 108 12.95 -18.35 -2.29
N ARG A 109 12.25 -18.55 -3.41
CA ARG A 109 10.78 -18.64 -3.43
C ARG A 109 10.38 -19.97 -2.78
N MET A 110 9.29 -19.95 -2.01
CA MET A 110 8.68 -21.19 -1.49
C MET A 110 8.25 -22.07 -2.66
N LYS A 111 8.51 -23.38 -2.58
CA LYS A 111 8.05 -24.35 -3.60
C LYS A 111 6.53 -24.32 -3.70
N LYS A 112 6.00 -24.56 -4.90
CA LYS A 112 4.55 -24.54 -5.17
C LYS A 112 3.79 -25.60 -4.36
N GLU A 113 4.37 -26.78 -4.21
CA GLU A 113 3.81 -27.90 -3.45
C GLU A 113 3.66 -27.57 -1.96
N VAL A 114 4.72 -27.03 -1.34
CA VAL A 114 4.68 -26.54 0.04
C VAL A 114 3.59 -25.50 0.22
N LYS A 115 3.47 -24.56 -0.73
CA LYS A 115 2.40 -23.55 -0.69
C LYS A 115 1.02 -24.19 -0.79
N ALA A 116 0.81 -25.16 -1.67
CA ALA A 116 -0.47 -25.87 -1.81
C ALA A 116 -0.87 -26.62 -0.53
N LEU A 117 0.09 -27.27 0.13
CA LEU A 117 -0.14 -27.92 1.43
C LEU A 117 -0.52 -26.93 2.52
N LEU A 118 0.18 -25.79 2.61
CA LEU A 118 -0.18 -24.72 3.56
C LEU A 118 -1.58 -24.17 3.29
N GLU A 119 -1.99 -24.03 2.03
CA GLU A 119 -3.36 -23.64 1.66
C GLU A 119 -4.38 -24.69 2.11
N LEU A 120 -4.12 -25.98 1.88
CA LEU A 120 -4.98 -27.08 2.32
C LEU A 120 -5.15 -27.10 3.85
N PHE A 121 -4.06 -26.99 4.60
CA PHE A 121 -4.11 -26.95 6.07
C PHE A 121 -4.92 -25.76 6.58
N PHE A 122 -4.71 -24.58 6.00
CA PHE A 122 -5.44 -23.38 6.38
C PHE A 122 -6.95 -23.50 6.10
N LEU A 123 -7.32 -24.03 4.93
CA LEU A 123 -8.72 -24.20 4.53
C LEU A 123 -9.43 -25.26 5.37
N ASN A 124 -8.76 -26.36 5.72
CA ASN A 124 -9.31 -27.37 6.63
C ASN A 124 -9.65 -26.76 8.00
N GLY A 125 -8.75 -25.94 8.55
CA GLY A 125 -8.99 -25.21 9.80
C GLY A 125 -10.13 -24.18 9.74
N ASN A 126 -10.44 -23.64 8.55
CA ASN A 126 -11.62 -22.78 8.37
C ASN A 126 -12.92 -23.59 8.29
N ARG A 127 -12.85 -24.86 7.85
CA ARG A 127 -14.00 -25.75 7.78
C ARG A 127 -14.34 -26.37 9.14
N ARG A 128 -13.32 -26.72 9.93
CA ARG A 128 -13.45 -27.33 11.26
C ARG A 128 -12.45 -26.69 12.20
N SER A 129 -12.93 -26.16 13.32
CA SER A 129 -12.08 -25.49 14.32
C SER A 129 -11.04 -26.41 14.93
N GLU A 130 -11.36 -27.70 15.04
CA GLU A 130 -10.49 -28.73 15.61
C GLU A 130 -9.27 -29.00 14.72
N ASP A 131 -9.42 -28.81 13.40
CA ASP A 131 -8.36 -29.00 12.42
C ASP A 131 -7.51 -27.73 12.22
N ARG A 132 -7.72 -26.70 13.05
CA ARG A 132 -7.02 -25.42 12.91
C ARG A 132 -5.57 -25.55 13.35
N MET A 133 -4.67 -25.55 12.38
CA MET A 133 -3.24 -25.62 12.61
C MET A 133 -2.64 -24.23 12.88
N ASN A 134 -1.76 -24.15 13.87
CA ASN A 134 -0.85 -23.02 14.04
C ASN A 134 0.42 -23.21 13.17
N ALA A 135 1.29 -22.21 13.12
CA ALA A 135 2.50 -22.27 12.27
C ALA A 135 3.45 -23.41 12.65
N GLN A 136 3.52 -23.80 13.92
CA GLN A 136 4.34 -24.93 14.36
C GLN A 136 3.73 -26.24 13.89
N SER A 137 2.44 -26.45 14.14
CA SER A 137 1.71 -27.66 13.70
C SER A 137 1.75 -27.83 12.18
N MET A 138 1.62 -26.75 11.40
CA MET A 138 1.77 -26.82 9.94
C MET A 138 3.18 -27.24 9.53
N ARG A 139 4.22 -26.77 10.25
CA ARG A 139 5.60 -27.19 9.99
C ARG A 139 5.80 -28.67 10.33
N ASP A 140 5.25 -29.13 11.44
CA ASP A 140 5.39 -30.52 11.89
C ASP A 140 4.66 -31.47 10.93
N GLU A 141 3.49 -31.08 10.40
CA GLU A 141 2.82 -31.82 9.32
C GLU A 141 3.67 -31.86 8.05
N LEU A 142 4.29 -30.75 7.64
CA LEU A 142 5.20 -30.73 6.49
C LEU A 142 6.41 -31.66 6.66
N LEU A 143 6.91 -31.83 7.89
CA LEU A 143 8.01 -32.75 8.16
C LEU A 143 7.64 -34.22 7.91
N LYS A 144 6.36 -34.61 8.10
CA LYS A 144 5.90 -35.96 7.75
C LYS A 144 6.02 -36.25 6.24
N TYR A 145 5.85 -35.23 5.40
CA TYR A 145 6.07 -35.35 3.95
C TYR A 145 7.55 -35.42 3.57
N VAL A 146 8.45 -34.88 4.41
CA VAL A 146 9.90 -35.08 4.27
C VAL A 146 10.27 -36.52 4.63
N GLU A 147 9.71 -37.07 5.71
CA GLU A 147 9.89 -38.47 6.10
C GLU A 147 9.39 -39.44 5.04
N ALA A 148 8.28 -39.11 4.36
CA ALA A 148 7.76 -39.87 3.23
C ALA A 148 8.59 -39.73 1.94
N GLY A 149 9.57 -38.82 1.90
CA GLY A 149 10.40 -38.54 0.73
C GLY A 149 9.69 -37.74 -0.37
N GLU A 150 8.53 -37.15 -0.09
CA GLU A 150 7.77 -36.33 -1.04
C GLU A 150 8.29 -34.89 -1.10
N LEU A 151 8.90 -34.39 -0.02
CA LEU A 151 9.49 -33.05 0.06
C LEU A 151 10.95 -33.11 0.51
N GLU A 152 11.76 -32.16 0.04
CA GLU A 152 13.12 -31.99 0.54
C GLU A 152 13.11 -31.10 1.79
N GLU A 153 13.90 -31.47 2.80
CA GLU A 153 14.00 -30.70 4.06
C GLU A 153 14.38 -29.23 3.80
N GLY A 154 15.23 -28.98 2.79
CA GLY A 154 15.68 -27.64 2.39
C GLY A 154 14.59 -26.74 1.80
N ASP A 155 13.39 -27.27 1.56
CA ASP A 155 12.23 -26.49 1.09
C ASP A 155 11.22 -26.19 2.18
N ILE A 156 11.38 -26.81 3.35
CA ILE A 156 10.49 -26.55 4.48
C ILE A 156 10.78 -25.14 5.01
N PRO A 157 9.81 -24.23 4.94
CA PRO A 157 9.98 -22.88 5.44
C PRO A 157 10.11 -22.89 6.97
N LYS A 158 10.81 -21.89 7.49
CA LYS A 158 10.89 -21.64 8.94
C LYS A 158 9.50 -21.31 9.49
N VAL A 159 9.27 -21.61 10.77
CA VAL A 159 7.99 -21.36 11.46
C VAL A 159 7.56 -19.89 11.33
N ASN A 160 8.48 -18.93 11.45
CA ASN A 160 8.19 -17.51 11.28
C ASN A 160 7.70 -17.14 9.86
N THR A 161 8.19 -17.86 8.85
CA THR A 161 7.83 -17.67 7.45
C THR A 161 6.42 -18.21 7.21
N ILE A 162 6.09 -19.36 7.80
CA ILE A 162 4.74 -19.92 7.79
C ILE A 162 3.78 -18.98 8.53
N GLN A 163 4.15 -18.45 9.70
CA GLN A 163 3.30 -17.52 10.46
C GLN A 163 3.00 -16.24 9.67
N ASN A 164 4.02 -15.65 9.04
CA ASN A 164 3.85 -14.48 8.18
C ASN A 164 2.99 -14.79 6.96
N TRP A 165 3.17 -15.98 6.38
CA TRP A 165 2.35 -16.47 5.28
C TRP A 165 0.88 -16.62 5.70
N ILE A 166 0.58 -17.22 6.86
CA ILE A 166 -0.77 -17.37 7.41
C ILE A 166 -1.43 -15.99 7.57
N ASN A 167 -0.73 -15.03 8.19
CA ASN A 167 -1.26 -13.67 8.39
C ASN A 167 -1.59 -12.98 7.06
N THR A 168 -0.70 -13.12 6.08
CA THR A 168 -0.88 -12.54 4.75
C THR A 168 -2.03 -13.22 4.01
N TYR A 169 -2.06 -14.55 4.02
CA TYR A 169 -3.07 -15.34 3.34
C TYR A 169 -4.46 -15.10 3.95
N ALA A 170 -4.58 -15.03 5.28
CA ALA A 170 -5.83 -14.71 5.96
C ALA A 170 -6.37 -13.33 5.57
N ARG A 171 -5.50 -12.33 5.40
CA ARG A 171 -5.91 -11.00 4.92
C ARG A 171 -6.44 -11.07 3.49
N ILE A 172 -5.65 -11.66 2.57
CA ILE A 172 -6.04 -11.81 1.15
C ILE A 172 -7.33 -12.62 1.01
N PHE A 173 -7.50 -13.65 1.83
CA PHE A 173 -8.70 -14.49 1.85
C PHE A 173 -9.95 -13.67 2.19
N LYS A 174 -9.87 -12.81 3.21
CA LYS A 174 -10.98 -11.92 3.59
C LYS A 174 -11.26 -10.86 2.52
N GLU A 175 -10.21 -10.24 1.97
CA GLU A 175 -10.30 -9.26 0.88
C GLU A 175 -11.02 -9.82 -0.34
N ARG A 176 -10.64 -11.03 -0.77
CA ARG A 176 -11.30 -11.72 -1.90
C ARG A 176 -12.76 -12.08 -1.62
N ALA A 177 -13.11 -12.38 -0.37
CA ALA A 177 -14.51 -12.61 0.00
C ALA A 177 -15.33 -11.33 -0.21
N THR A 178 -14.83 -10.19 0.30
CA THR A 178 -15.50 -8.90 0.13
C THR A 178 -15.57 -8.42 -1.32
N GLU A 179 -14.51 -8.65 -2.11
CA GLU A 179 -14.50 -8.32 -3.55
C GLU A 179 -15.56 -9.13 -4.31
N ARG A 180 -15.72 -10.41 -3.98
CA ARG A 180 -16.75 -11.26 -4.58
C ARG A 180 -18.16 -10.83 -4.19
N ASP A 181 -18.37 -10.46 -2.92
CA ASP A 181 -19.67 -9.99 -2.46
C ASP A 181 -20.09 -8.70 -3.19
N LEU A 182 -19.17 -7.74 -3.35
CA LEU A 182 -19.38 -6.52 -4.12
C LEU A 182 -19.63 -6.80 -5.62
N ALA A 183 -18.86 -7.71 -6.22
CA ALA A 183 -19.05 -8.09 -7.62
C ALA A 183 -20.45 -8.71 -7.86
N ASN A 184 -20.89 -9.60 -6.97
CA ASN A 184 -22.21 -10.21 -7.03
C ASN A 184 -23.34 -9.17 -6.87
N GLU A 185 -23.14 -8.15 -6.02
CA GLU A 185 -24.10 -7.06 -5.86
C GLU A 185 -24.18 -6.19 -7.12
N CYS A 186 -23.04 -5.85 -7.73
CA CYS A 186 -22.97 -5.17 -9.03
C CYS A 186 -23.67 -5.96 -10.14
N GLU A 187 -23.45 -7.27 -10.25
CA GLU A 187 -24.10 -8.11 -11.26
C GLU A 187 -25.63 -8.14 -11.07
N LYS A 188 -26.12 -8.19 -9.83
CA LYS A 188 -27.56 -8.11 -9.54
C LYS A 188 -28.16 -6.78 -10.00
N VAL A 189 -27.49 -5.66 -9.72
CA VAL A 189 -27.96 -4.33 -10.14
C VAL A 189 -28.03 -4.23 -11.66
N LEU A 190 -27.03 -4.73 -12.38
CA LEU A 190 -27.01 -4.74 -13.84
C LEU A 190 -28.05 -5.70 -14.46
N SER A 191 -28.40 -6.79 -13.77
CA SER A 191 -29.42 -7.74 -14.25
C SER A 191 -30.87 -7.24 -14.07
N LEU A 192 -31.07 -6.16 -13.32
CA LEU A 192 -32.38 -5.56 -13.02
C LEU A 192 -32.65 -4.27 -13.82
N SER A 193 -31.66 -3.78 -14.58
CA SER A 193 -31.74 -2.62 -15.47
C SER A 193 -31.92 -3.03 -16.93
#